data_AF-A0A9D2FE95-F1
#
_entry.id   AF-A0A9D2FE95-F1
#
_cell.length_a   1.000
_cell.length_b   1.000
_cell.length_c   1.000
_cell.angle_alpha   90.00
_cell.angle_beta   90.00
_cell.angle_gamma   90.00
#
_symmetry.space_group_name_H-M   'P 1'
#
loop_
_entity.id
_entity.type
_entity.pdbx_description
1 polymer ?
#
loop_
_entity_poly.entity_id
_entity_poly.type
_entity_poly.pdbx_seq_one_letter_code
_entity_poly.pdbx_strand_id
1 'polypeptide(L)' 'MKPVITPSGEDYLEAILVLHKKMGMVRSVDVARHMEVSKPSVCHAVAVLRDGG' A
#
# COMPACT_ATOMS: atom_id res chain seq x y z
N MET A 1 -8.80 -2.18 -21.16
CA MET A 1 -7.83 -1.49 -20.27
C MET A 1 -8.51 -1.28 -18.94
N LYS A 2 -7.97 -1.83 -17.84
CA LYS A 2 -8.42 -1.45 -16.50
C LYS A 2 -7.99 0.02 -16.28
N PRO A 3 -8.84 0.89 -15.69
CA PRO A 3 -8.45 2.26 -15.41
C PRO A 3 -7.23 2.27 -14.47
N VAL A 4 -6.20 3.04 -14.82
CA VAL A 4 -5.03 3.25 -13.96
C VAL A 4 -5.44 4.25 -12.89
N ILE A 5 -6.04 3.74 -11.82
CA ILE A 5 -6.26 4.52 -10.60
C ILE A 5 -4.92 4.51 -9.87
N THR A 6 -4.25 5.66 -9.80
CA THR A 6 -3.05 5.81 -8.99
C THR A 6 -3.48 5.83 -7.52
N PRO A 7 -3.03 4.89 -6.69
CA PRO A 7 -3.45 4.87 -5.29
C PRO A 7 -2.94 6.10 -4.55
N SER A 8 -3.85 6.73 -3.81
CA SER A 8 -3.58 7.85 -2.91
C SER A 8 -2.81 7.39 -1.66
N GLY A 9 -2.25 8.33 -0.90
CA GLY A 9 -1.62 8.02 0.39
C GLY A 9 -2.59 7.37 1.39
N GLU A 10 -3.86 7.79 1.38
CA GLU A 10 -4.92 7.23 2.22
C GLU A 10 -5.26 5.79 1.81
N ASP A 11 -5.26 5.50 0.50
CA ASP A 11 -5.51 4.13 -0.01
C ASP A 11 -4.44 3.15 0.51
N TYR A 12 -3.18 3.59 0.58
CA TYR A 12 -2.10 2.78 1.16
C TYR A 12 -2.31 2.56 2.66
N LEU A 13 -2.73 3.57 3.42
CA LEU A 13 -3.02 3.44 4.84
C LEU A 13 -4.21 2.50 5.10
N GLU A 14 -5.27 2.61 4.31
CA GLU A 14 -6.42 1.72 4.36
C GLU A 14 -6.02 0.28 4.04
N ALA A 15 -5.27 0.07 2.96
CA ALA A 15 -4.78 -1.26 2.58
C ALA A 15 -3.94 -1.89 3.69
N ILE A 16 -3.03 -1.13 4.30
CA ILE A 16 -2.21 -1.58 5.43
C ILE A 16 -3.11 -1.94 6.62
N LEU A 17 -4.09 -1.10 6.97
CA LEU A 17 -5.00 -1.35 8.08
C LEU A 17 -5.86 -2.60 7.86
N VAL A 18 -6.42 -2.78 6.67
CA VAL A 18 -7.23 -3.95 6.30
C VAL A 18 -6.41 -5.22 6.37
N LEU A 19 -5.18 -5.21 5.84
CA LEU A 19 -4.28 -6.37 5.90
C LEU A 19 -3.85 -6.66 7.34
N HIS A 20 -3.52 -5.64 8.13
CA HIS A 20 -3.13 -5.78 9.53
C HIS A 20 -4.24 -6.44 10.36
N LYS A 21 -5.50 -6.03 10.16
CA LYS A 21 -6.65 -6.66 10.81
C LYS A 21 -6.86 -8.12 10.41
N LYS A 22 -6.42 -8.54 9.22
CA LYS A 22 -6.61 -9.91 8.71
C LYS A 22 -5.50 -10.87 9.11
N MET A 23 -4.25 -10.42 9.12
CA MET A 23 -3.08 -11.30 9.31
C MET A 23 -2.09 -10.84 10.40
N GLY A 24 -2.38 -9.72 11.08
CA GLY A 24 -1.48 -9.13 12.07
C GLY A 24 -0.30 -8.43 11.40
N MET A 25 0.74 -9.15 11.01
CA MET A 25 1.92 -8.52 10.39
C MET A 25 1.70 -8.29 8.88
N VAL A 26 1.98 -7.08 8.40
CA VAL A 26 1.87 -6.73 6.97
C VAL A 26 3.25 -6.42 6.40
N ARG A 27 3.60 -7.05 5.27
CA ARG A 27 4.83 -6.74 4.52
C ARG A 27 4.49 -5.97 3.26
N SER A 28 5.46 -5.23 2.72
CA SER A 28 5.27 -4.45 1.48
C SER A 28 4.82 -5.31 0.28
N VAL A 29 5.18 -6.59 0.25
CA VAL A 29 4.72 -7.54 -0.79
C VAL A 29 3.23 -7.88 -0.68
N ASP A 30 2.70 -7.87 0.54
CA ASP A 30 1.29 -8.17 0.81
C ASP A 30 0.43 -6.99 0.34
N VAL A 31 0.87 -5.75 0.61
CA VAL A 31 0.26 -4.51 0.11
C VAL A 31 0.33 -4.43 -1.41
N ALA A 32 1.49 -4.73 -2.00
CA ALA A 32 1.70 -4.70 -3.46
C ALA A 32 0.71 -5.63 -4.18
N ARG A 33 0.55 -6.86 -3.65
CA ARG A 33 -0.39 -7.84 -4.18
C ARG A 33 -1.84 -7.38 -4.01
N HIS A 34 -2.18 -6.80 -2.86
CA HIS A 34 -3.53 -6.35 -2.56
C HIS A 34 -3.99 -5.19 -3.47
N MET A 35 -3.08 -4.25 -3.75
CA MET A 35 -3.36 -3.05 -4.53
C MET A 35 -3.06 -3.20 -6.03
N GLU A 36 -2.67 -4.39 -6.49
CA GLU A 36 -2.22 -4.65 -7.86
C GLU A 36 -1.09 -3.70 -8.34
N VAL A 37 -0.20 -3.29 -7.43
CA VAL A 37 0.96 -2.41 -7.72
C VAL A 37 2.30 -3.12 -7.55
N SER A 38 3.37 -2.47 -8.00
CA SER A 38 4.73 -2.98 -7.81
C SER A 38 5.22 -2.78 -6.37
N LYS A 39 6.01 -3.72 -5.83
CA LYS A 39 6.65 -3.54 -4.51
C LYS A 39 7.49 -2.24 -4.44
N PRO A 40 8.29 -1.85 -5.46
CA PRO A 40 8.97 -0.55 -5.45
C PRO A 40 8.03 0.64 -5.26
N SER A 41 6.85 0.63 -5.90
CA SER A 41 5.82 1.67 -5.71
C SER A 41 5.35 1.74 -4.26
N VAL A 42 5.10 0.58 -3.64
CA VAL A 42 4.73 0.50 -2.21
C VAL A 42 5.85 1.04 -1.33
N CYS A 43 7.10 0.63 -1.55
CA CYS A 43 8.23 1.10 -0.73
C CYS A 43 8.40 2.62 -0.82
N HIS A 44 8.23 3.20 -2.01
CA HIS A 44 8.25 4.65 -2.20
C HIS A 44 7.08 5.33 -1.47
N ALA A 45 5.85 4.85 -1.66
CA ALA A 45 4.67 5.40 -1.00
C ALA A 45 4.78 5.35 0.54
N VAL A 46 5.24 4.23 1.10
CA VAL A 46 5.45 4.08 2.54
C VAL A 46 6.56 5.00 3.06
N ALA A 47 7.64 5.22 2.29
CA ALA A 47 8.67 6.19 2.66
C ALA A 47 8.11 7.61 2.70
N VAL A 48 7.35 8.01 1.68
CA VAL A 48 6.68 9.33 1.62
C VAL A 48 5.70 9.50 2.79
N LEU A 49 4.90 8.48 3.10
CA LEU A 49 3.96 8.50 4.23
C LEU A 49 4.67 8.65 5.58
N ARG A 50 5.84 8.05 5.75
CA ARG A 50 6.62 8.15 6.99
C ARG A 50 7.27 9.53 7.15
N ASP A 51 7.75 10.11 6.05
CA ASP A 51 8.49 11.37 6.09
C ASP A 51 7.55 12.60 6.06
N GLY A 52 6.29 12.42 5.64
CA GLY A 52 5.25 13.46 5.56
C GLY A 52 4.23 13.47 6.70
N GLY A 53 4.50 12.74 7.80
CA GLY A 53 3.64 12.67 9.00
C GLY A 53 3.93 13.74 10.03
#